data_AF-A0A959T477-F1
#
_entry.id   AF-A0A959T477-F1
#
_cell.length_a   1.000
_cell.length_b   1.000
_cell.length_c   1.000
_cell.angle_alpha   90.00
_cell.angle_beta   90.00
_cell.angle_gamma   90.00
#
_symmetry.space_group_name_H-M   'P 1'
#
loop_
_entity.id
_entity.type
_entity.pdbx_description
1 polymer ?
#
loop_
_entity_poly.entity_id
_entity_poly.type
_entity_poly.pdbx_seq_one_letter_code
_entity_poly.pdbx_strand_id
1 'polypeptide(L)' 'MPDQKAPSCKLVQILGETVHPGEHVTLDLQVARLYTRTTVEIPVVIRRAERDGPVLLLLAG' A
#
# COMPACT_ATOMS: atom_id res chain seq x y z
N MET A 1 -25.84 -20.32 -9.46
CA MET A 1 -24.76 -20.68 -8.51
C MET A 1 -23.81 -19.49 -8.43
N PRO A 2 -23.67 -18.89 -7.25
CA PRO A 2 -23.01 -17.59 -7.05
C PRO A 2 -21.48 -17.74 -6.94
N ASP A 3 -20.80 -16.60 -7.07
CA ASP A 3 -19.35 -16.36 -6.91
C ASP A 3 -18.42 -16.60 -8.12
N GLN A 4 -18.73 -15.97 -9.25
CA GLN A 4 -17.68 -15.41 -10.11
C GLN A 4 -17.26 -14.04 -9.55
N LYS A 5 -16.29 -14.03 -8.62
CA LYS A 5 -15.49 -12.84 -8.35
C LYS A 5 -14.11 -13.07 -8.94
N ALA A 6 -13.98 -12.76 -10.23
CA ALA A 6 -12.66 -12.52 -10.80
C ALA A 6 -12.07 -11.31 -10.07
N PRO A 7 -10.91 -11.41 -9.42
CA PRO A 7 -10.20 -10.23 -9.04
C PRO A 7 -9.41 -9.79 -10.27
N SER A 8 -9.96 -8.75 -10.90
CA SER A 8 -9.27 -7.92 -11.87
C SER A 8 -7.87 -7.61 -11.33
N CYS A 9 -6.84 -8.16 -11.99
CA CYS A 9 -5.43 -7.92 -11.72
C CYS A 9 -5.17 -6.41 -11.82
N LYS A 10 -5.38 -5.72 -10.70
CA LYS A 10 -5.22 -4.28 -10.58
C LYS A 10 -3.81 -4.03 -10.11
N LEU A 11 -3.03 -3.38 -10.96
CA LEU A 11 -1.76 -2.78 -10.58
C LEU A 11 -2.04 -1.82 -9.40
N VAL A 12 -1.44 -2.10 -8.24
CA VAL A 12 -1.61 -1.27 -7.04
C VAL A 12 -0.44 -0.28 -7.02
N GLN A 13 -0.73 0.99 -7.36
CA GLN A 13 0.26 2.06 -7.28
C GLN A 13 0.06 2.84 -5.99
N ILE A 14 1.10 2.88 -5.15
CA ILE A 14 1.10 3.59 -3.87
C ILE A 14 2.40 4.40 -3.79
N LEU A 15 2.31 5.69 -3.44
CA LEU A 15 3.48 6.59 -3.35
C LEU A 15 4.36 6.66 -4.62
N GLY A 16 3.80 6.31 -5.79
CA GLY A 16 4.54 6.26 -7.06
C GLY A 16 5.26 4.93 -7.31
N GLU A 17 5.25 4.01 -6.36
CA GLU A 17 5.72 2.64 -6.54
C GLU A 17 4.59 1.70 -6.95
N THR A 18 4.93 0.75 -7.82
CA THR A 18 4.02 -0.27 -8.31
C THR A 18 4.25 -1.56 -7.53
N VAL A 19 3.21 -2.08 -6.88
CA VAL A 19 3.29 -3.31 -6.10
C VAL A 19 2.70 -4.48 -6.89
N HIS A 20 3.57 -5.42 -7.26
CA HIS A 20 3.21 -6.64 -7.98
C HIS A 20 2.58 -7.69 -7.04
N PRO A 21 1.82 -8.67 -7.57
CA PRO A 21 1.28 -9.77 -6.76
C PRO A 21 2.43 -10.57 -6.14
N GLY A 22 2.34 -10.87 -4.83
CA GLY A 22 3.39 -11.56 -4.09
C GLY A 22 4.53 -10.67 -3.60
N GLU A 23 4.46 -9.37 -3.86
CA GLU A 23 5.51 -8.42 -3.50
C GLU A 23 5.31 -7.80 -2.12
N HIS A 24 6.44 -7.45 -1.49
CA HIS A 24 6.51 -6.77 -0.22
C HIS A 24 7.36 -5.52 -0.36
N VAL A 25 6.75 -4.36 -0.12
CA VAL A 25 7.39 -3.06 -0.30
C VAL A 25 7.18 -2.24 0.97
N THR A 26 8.22 -1.53 1.41
CA THR A 26 8.12 -0.53 2.48
C THR A 26 8.43 0.82 1.89
N LEU A 27 7.50 1.77 2.05
CA LEU A 27 7.59 3.10 1.47
C LEU A 27 7.60 4.14 2.58
N ASP A 28 8.52 5.10 2.50
CA ASP A 28 8.56 6.20 3.44
C ASP A 28 7.67 7.33 2.95
N LEU A 29 6.54 7.52 3.63
CA LEU A 29 5.63 8.62 3.34
C LEU A 29 6.23 9.91 3.91
N GLN A 30 6.80 10.72 3.02
CA GLN A 30 7.33 12.04 3.35
C GLN A 30 6.17 13.02 3.52
N VAL A 31 5.73 13.23 4.77
CA VAL A 31 4.78 14.30 5.08
C VAL A 31 5.57 15.61 4.97
N ALA A 32 5.27 16.40 3.95
CA ALA A 32 5.93 17.67 3.69
C ALA A 32 6.03 18.51 4.98
N ARG A 33 7.22 19.12 5.17
CA ARG A 33 7.67 19.91 6.32
C ARG A 33 6.55 20.49 7.19
N LEU A 34 6.42 19.99 8.42
CA LEU A 34 5.76 20.77 9.47
C LEU A 34 6.56 22.06 9.73
N TYR A 35 5.85 23.10 10.16
CA TYR A 35 6.36 24.45 10.46
C TYR A 35 7.61 24.46 11.38
N THR A 36 7.88 23.35 12.09
CA THR A 36 9.02 23.13 13.00
C THR A 36 10.31 22.61 12.35
N ARG A 37 10.41 22.57 11.00
CA ARG A 37 11.60 22.08 10.25
C ARG A 37 11.92 20.59 10.42
N THR A 38 11.12 19.80 11.14
CA THR A 38 11.29 18.35 11.24
C THR A 38 10.58 17.68 10.06
N THR A 39 11.32 16.99 9.21
CA THR A 39 10.76 16.07 8.21
C THR A 39 10.21 14.86 8.96
N VAL A 40 8.91 14.62 8.87
CA VAL A 40 8.29 13.42 9.46
C VAL A 40 8.19 12.37 8.37
N GLU A 41 8.97 11.31 8.52
CA GLU A 41 9.00 10.15 7.63
C GLU A 41 8.19 9.05 8.31
N ILE A 42 6.98 8.79 7.78
CA ILE A 42 6.11 7.74 8.31
C ILE A 42 6.30 6.50 7.43
N PRO A 43 6.82 5.38 7.96
CA PRO A 43 6.97 4.17 7.16
C PRO A 43 5.60 3.53 6.89
N VAL A 44 5.33 3.27 5.61
CA VAL A 44 4.13 2.58 5.12
C VAL A 44 4.55 1.21 4.60
N VAL A 45 4.12 0.16 5.30
CA VAL A 45 4.42 -1.22 4.91
C VAL A 45 3.27 -1.77 4.06
N ILE A 46 3.57 -2.21 2.84
CA ILE A 46 2.60 -2.80 1.92
C ILE A 46 2.95 -4.27 1.71
N ARG A 47 1.95 -5.13 1.91
CA ARG A 47 2.06 -6.56 1.60
C ARG A 47 0.94 -6.97 0.67
N ARG A 48 1.32 -7.49 -0.50
CA ARG A 48 0.39 -8.06 -1.45
C ARG A 48 0.65 -9.56 -1.60
N ALA A 49 -0.39 -10.37 -1.44
CA ALA A 49 -0.31 -11.80 -1.72
C ALA A 49 -0.34 -12.07 -3.24
N GLU A 50 0.15 -13.24 -3.67
CA GLU A 50 0.06 -13.68 -5.08
C GLU A 50 -1.38 -13.84 -5.54
N ARG A 51 -2.25 -14.29 -4.63
CA ARG A 51 -3.69 -14.38 -4.86
C ARG A 51 -4.35 -13.10 -4.41
N ASP A 52 -5.18 -12.54 -5.28
CA ASP A 52 -5.95 -11.38 -4.93
C ASP A 52 -6.94 -11.71 -3.80
N GLY A 53 -7.03 -10.78 -2.86
CA GLY A 53 -7.88 -10.87 -1.69
C GLY A 53 -8.43 -9.49 -1.31
N PRO A 54 -9.10 -9.37 -0.17
CA PRO A 54 -9.53 -8.08 0.33
C PRO A 54 -8.32 -7.18 0.64
N VAL A 55 -8.43 -5.90 0.32
CA VAL A 55 -7.43 -4.88 0.66
C VAL A 55 -7.76 -4.31 2.04
N LEU A 56 -6.79 -4.31 2.94
CA LEU A 56 -6.93 -3.76 4.29
C LEU A 56 -5.92 -2.63 4.49
N LEU A 57 -6.39 -1.48 4.95
CA LEU A 57 -5.56 -0.39 5.43
C LEU A 57 -5.58 -0.40 6.96
N LEU A 58 -4.40 -0.51 7.56
CA LEU A 58 -4.22 -0.41 8.99
C LEU A 58 -3.52 0.91 9.29
N LEU A 59 -4.16 1.75 10.10
CA LEU A 59 -3.58 2.99 10.59
C LEU A 59 -3.28 2.78 12.07
N ALA A 60 -2.05 3.08 12.47
CA ALA A 60 -1.61 3.06 13.86
C ALA A 60 -0.97 4.41 14.15
N GLY A 61 -1.42 5.09 15.20
CA GLY A 61 -1.02 6.44 15.55
C GLY A 61 -1.71 6.88 16.84
#